data_AF-A0A0T9P1X3-F1
#
_entry.id   AF-A0A0T9P1X3-F1
#
_cell.length_a   1.000
_cell.length_b   1.000
_cell.length_c   1.000
_cell.angle_alpha   90.00
_cell.angle_beta   90.00
_cell.angle_gamma   90.00
#
_symmetry.space_group_name_H-M   'P 1'
#
loop_
_entity.id
_entity.type
_entity.pdbx_description
1 polymer ?
#
loop_
_entity_poly.entity_id
_entity_poly.type
_entity_poly.pdbx_seq_one_letter_code
_entity_poly.pdbx_strand_id
1 'polypeptide(L)'
;MKKTLFILAAVLGLSACAPQTPIQPEDSKLKQAYSACITASEGSPERLIPCKAVLNVLKQEKAHQVFAEKETVRVLDYQRCIDAAHTGNGQAYDAQCGKLWQEIRSNNASSSNSTSSN
;
A
#
# COMPACT_ATOMS: atom_id res chain seq x y z
N MET A 1 -24.23 -0.48 59.30
CA MET A 1 -22.88 -0.37 58.71
C MET A 1 -22.88 -1.23 57.44
N LYS A 2 -22.51 -0.87 56.21
CA LYS A 2 -21.77 0.22 55.53
C LYS A 2 -22.70 0.86 54.47
N LYS A 3 -23.02 2.16 54.47
CA LYS A 3 -22.28 3.34 53.93
C LYS A 3 -21.84 3.20 52.46
N THR A 4 -22.60 3.91 51.62
CA THR A 4 -22.39 4.33 50.24
C THR A 4 -20.94 4.61 49.85
N LEU A 5 -20.56 4.27 48.62
CA LEU A 5 -19.53 4.97 47.84
C LEU A 5 -19.74 4.68 46.34
N PHE A 6 -20.48 5.56 45.69
CA PHE A 6 -20.25 5.91 44.29
C PHE A 6 -18.97 6.76 44.25
N ILE A 7 -17.93 6.31 43.54
CA ILE A 7 -16.86 7.19 43.05
C ILE A 7 -16.56 6.80 41.60
N LEU A 8 -16.89 7.71 40.69
CA LEU A 8 -16.30 7.79 39.36
C LEU A 8 -14.78 7.96 39.48
N ALA A 9 -14.01 7.12 38.80
CA ALA A 9 -12.64 7.44 38.44
C ALA A 9 -12.56 7.57 36.92
N ALA A 10 -12.90 8.75 36.43
CA ALA A 10 -12.47 9.21 35.12
C ALA A 10 -10.95 9.41 35.19
N VAL A 11 -10.19 8.50 34.59
CA VAL A 11 -8.74 8.68 34.41
C VAL A 11 -8.53 9.17 32.97
N LEU A 12 -8.51 10.49 32.81
CA LEU A 12 -7.95 11.11 31.63
C LEU A 12 -6.43 11.18 31.84
N GLY A 13 -5.71 10.33 31.12
CA GLY A 13 -4.25 10.34 31.01
C GLY A 13 -3.86 9.96 29.59
N LEU A 14 -3.48 10.96 28.81
CA LEU A 14 -3.20 10.92 27.37
C LEU A 14 -1.90 10.17 27.05
N SER A 15 -2.03 9.07 26.32
CA SER A 15 -1.05 8.70 25.29
C SER A 15 -1.81 7.99 24.18
N ALA A 16 -1.78 8.60 23.00
CA ALA A 16 -2.54 8.22 21.82
C ALA A 16 -2.28 6.78 21.37
N CYS A 17 -3.02 5.82 21.92
CA CYS A 17 -3.43 4.68 21.12
C CYS A 17 -4.70 5.11 20.43
N ALA A 18 -4.56 5.61 19.20
CA ALA A 18 -5.69 5.73 18.29
C ALA A 18 -6.50 4.42 18.39
N PRO A 19 -7.84 4.47 18.41
CA PRO A 19 -8.62 3.25 18.33
C PRO A 19 -8.08 2.49 17.12
N GLN A 20 -7.65 1.25 17.35
CA GLN A 20 -7.44 0.31 16.25
C GLN A 20 -8.84 0.11 15.66
N THR A 21 -9.23 0.99 14.76
CA THR A 21 -10.34 0.72 13.86
C THR A 21 -9.98 -0.62 13.22
N PRO A 22 -10.86 -1.64 13.31
CA PRO A 22 -10.66 -2.86 12.55
C PRO A 22 -10.38 -2.42 11.11
N ILE A 23 -9.28 -2.89 10.52
CA ILE A 23 -8.95 -2.65 9.12
C ILE A 23 -10.22 -3.01 8.35
N GLN A 24 -10.91 -1.99 7.83
CA GLN A 24 -12.23 -2.20 7.30
C GLN A 24 -12.09 -3.04 6.01
N PRO A 25 -13.09 -3.85 5.63
CA PRO A 25 -13.00 -4.65 4.41
C PRO A 25 -12.65 -3.81 3.16
N GLU A 26 -13.06 -2.54 3.15
CA GLU A 26 -12.74 -1.55 2.12
C GLU A 26 -11.24 -1.21 2.02
N ASP A 27 -10.53 -1.18 3.15
CA ASP A 27 -9.08 -0.95 3.23
C ASP A 27 -8.29 -2.03 2.49
N SER A 28 -8.70 -3.28 2.69
CA SER A 28 -8.10 -4.45 2.04
C SER A 28 -8.42 -4.46 0.54
N LYS A 29 -9.62 -4.02 0.17
CA LYS A 29 -10.06 -3.96 -1.23
C LYS A 29 -9.29 -2.94 -2.06
N LEU A 30 -9.00 -1.76 -1.51
CA LEU A 30 -8.20 -0.72 -2.20
C LEU A 30 -6.74 -1.16 -2.41
N LYS A 31 -6.12 -1.78 -1.40
CA LYS A 31 -4.77 -2.38 -1.54
C LYS A 31 -4.75 -3.52 -2.55
N GLN A 32 -5.78 -4.36 -2.56
CA GLN A 32 -5.92 -5.45 -3.53
C GLN A 32 -6.15 -4.92 -4.96
N ALA A 33 -6.96 -3.89 -5.13
CA ALA A 33 -7.17 -3.23 -6.42
C ALA A 33 -5.87 -2.63 -6.95
N TYR A 34 -5.07 -2.02 -6.07
CA TYR A 34 -3.73 -1.56 -6.43
C TYR A 34 -2.82 -2.74 -6.83
N SER A 35 -2.76 -3.81 -6.04
CA SER A 35 -1.94 -5.00 -6.30
C SER A 35 -2.28 -5.67 -7.65
N ALA A 36 -3.57 -5.76 -7.98
CA ALA A 36 -4.04 -6.25 -9.28
C ALA A 36 -3.66 -5.30 -10.42
N CYS A 37 -3.86 -3.99 -10.22
CA CYS A 37 -3.51 -2.97 -11.20
C CYS A 37 -2.02 -3.01 -11.53
N ILE A 38 -1.16 -2.99 -10.50
CA ILE A 38 0.28 -3.01 -10.72
C ILE A 38 0.67 -4.29 -11.42
N THR A 39 0.22 -5.47 -10.99
CA THR A 39 0.53 -6.74 -11.67
C THR A 39 0.14 -6.76 -13.16
N ALA A 40 -0.95 -6.10 -13.55
CA ALA A 40 -1.40 -6.02 -14.95
C ALA A 40 -0.64 -4.98 -15.81
N SER A 41 0.22 -4.16 -15.19
CA SER A 41 0.91 -3.03 -15.82
C SER A 41 2.34 -3.34 -16.27
N GLU A 42 2.73 -4.62 -16.29
CA GLU A 42 4.07 -5.05 -16.66
C GLU A 42 4.48 -4.49 -18.02
N GLY A 43 5.64 -3.81 -18.05
CA GLY A 43 6.27 -3.25 -19.23
C GLY A 43 5.54 -2.07 -19.86
N SER A 44 4.49 -1.53 -19.25
CA SER A 44 3.66 -0.48 -19.86
C SER A 44 3.54 0.75 -18.95
N PRO A 45 4.17 1.88 -19.31
CA PRO A 45 4.11 3.09 -18.50
C PRO A 45 2.69 3.70 -18.47
N GLU A 46 1.93 3.56 -19.56
CA GLU A 46 0.56 4.02 -19.71
C GLU A 46 -0.39 3.26 -18.78
N ARG A 47 -0.15 1.97 -18.56
CA ARG A 47 -0.93 1.15 -17.62
C ARG A 47 -0.62 1.49 -16.16
N LEU A 48 0.51 2.14 -15.86
CA LEU A 48 0.80 2.63 -14.51
C LEU A 48 -0.03 3.85 -14.11
N ILE A 49 -0.56 4.62 -15.07
CA ILE A 49 -1.38 5.82 -14.81
C ILE A 49 -2.59 5.51 -13.89
N PRO A 50 -3.46 4.53 -14.21
CA PRO A 50 -4.57 4.18 -13.32
C PRO A 50 -4.10 3.67 -11.95
N CYS A 51 -2.97 2.95 -11.87
CA CYS A 51 -2.47 2.46 -10.58
C CYS A 51 -1.97 3.60 -9.68
N LYS A 52 -1.39 4.65 -10.26
CA LYS A 52 -1.04 5.89 -9.54
C LYS A 52 -2.28 6.59 -8.98
N ALA A 53 -3.41 6.56 -9.69
CA ALA A 53 -4.67 7.11 -9.20
C ALA A 53 -5.17 6.34 -7.96
N VAL A 54 -5.10 5.01 -7.97
CA VAL A 54 -5.44 4.19 -6.78
C VAL A 54 -4.51 4.49 -5.60
N LEU A 55 -3.20 4.63 -5.85
CA LEU A 55 -2.24 5.05 -4.80
C LEU A 55 -2.56 6.43 -4.23
N ASN A 56 -3.01 7.37 -5.06
CA ASN A 56 -3.38 8.71 -4.59
C ASN A 56 -4.62 8.68 -3.70
N VAL A 57 -5.56 7.76 -3.92
CA VAL A 57 -6.69 7.53 -2.99
C VAL A 57 -6.17 6.93 -1.68
N LEU A 58 -5.35 5.88 -1.76
CA LEU A 58 -4.74 5.24 -0.57
C LEU A 58 -3.93 6.24 0.29
N LYS A 59 -3.26 7.23 -0.31
CA LYS A 59 -2.54 8.27 0.44
C LYS A 59 -3.42 9.19 1.26
N GLN A 60 -4.68 9.39 0.85
CA GLN A 60 -5.60 10.30 1.56
C GLN A 60 -6.02 9.71 2.91
N GLU A 61 -5.93 8.38 3.04
CA GLU A 61 -6.27 7.68 4.26
C GLU A 61 -5.02 7.40 5.10
N LYS A 62 -5.02 7.93 6.34
CA LYS A 62 -3.90 7.77 7.27
C LYS A 62 -3.55 6.30 7.53
N ALA A 63 -4.54 5.41 7.47
CA ALA A 63 -4.36 3.96 7.64
C ALA A 63 -3.50 3.32 6.52
N HIS A 64 -3.44 3.93 5.33
CA HIS A 64 -2.73 3.38 4.18
C HIS A 64 -1.55 4.23 3.73
N GLN A 65 -1.33 5.38 4.36
CA GLN A 65 -0.29 6.33 3.97
C GLN A 65 1.10 5.67 3.86
N VAL A 66 1.51 4.86 4.85
CA VAL A 66 2.82 4.18 4.83
C VAL A 66 2.93 3.20 3.66
N PHE A 67 1.86 2.45 3.39
CA PHE A 67 1.80 1.54 2.23
C PHE A 67 1.88 2.34 0.92
N ALA A 68 1.07 3.39 0.79
CA ALA A 68 0.93 4.15 -0.43
C ALA A 68 2.18 4.97 -0.77
N GLU A 69 2.89 5.50 0.23
CA GLU A 69 4.18 6.18 0.07
C GLU A 69 5.25 5.20 -0.45
N LYS A 70 5.36 4.02 0.18
CA LYS A 70 6.31 2.97 -0.23
C LYS A 70 6.07 2.52 -1.67
N GLU A 71 4.81 2.23 -2.01
CA GLU A 71 4.44 1.79 -3.36
C GLU A 71 4.58 2.91 -4.40
N THR A 72 4.38 4.17 -4.02
CA THR A 72 4.63 5.31 -4.93
C THR A 72 6.08 5.37 -5.36
N VAL A 73 7.02 5.23 -4.43
CA VAL A 73 8.45 5.27 -4.75
C VAL A 73 8.79 4.14 -5.72
N ARG A 74 8.31 2.92 -5.43
CA ARG A 74 8.59 1.75 -6.28
C ARG A 74 8.02 1.87 -7.69
N VAL A 75 6.76 2.33 -7.82
CA VAL A 75 6.13 2.57 -9.14
C VAL A 75 6.86 3.67 -9.91
N LEU A 76 7.35 4.70 -9.21
CA LEU A 76 8.13 5.77 -9.83
C LEU A 76 9.49 5.27 -10.32
N ASP A 77 10.18 4.43 -9.56
CA ASP A 77 11.44 3.81 -9.98
C ASP A 77 11.23 2.89 -11.18
N TYR A 78 10.13 2.14 -11.19
CA TYR A 78 9.79 1.26 -12.30
C TYR A 78 9.43 2.03 -13.58
N GLN A 79 8.66 3.11 -13.45
CA GLN A 79 8.41 4.04 -14.55
C GLN A 79 9.71 4.57 -15.14
N ARG A 80 10.62 5.10 -14.29
CA ARG A 80 11.92 5.61 -14.73
C ARG A 80 12.75 4.54 -15.45
N CYS A 81 12.68 3.30 -14.97
CA CYS A 81 13.36 2.19 -15.62
C CYS A 81 12.80 1.91 -17.01
N ILE A 82 11.46 1.83 -17.17
CA ILE A 82 10.82 1.63 -18.47
C ILE A 82 11.21 2.74 -19.45
N ASP A 83 11.16 3.99 -19.01
CA ASP A 83 11.51 5.14 -19.84
C ASP A 83 12.96 5.03 -20.33
N ALA A 84 13.90 4.68 -19.43
CA ALA A 84 15.30 4.44 -19.79
C ALA A 84 15.49 3.26 -20.77
N ALA A 85 14.79 2.15 -20.54
CA ALA A 85 14.83 1.00 -21.43
C ALA A 85 14.30 1.34 -22.84
N HIS A 86 13.26 2.18 -22.92
CA HIS A 86 12.72 2.68 -24.20
C HIS A 86 13.73 3.54 -24.96
N THR A 87 14.54 4.36 -24.28
CA THR A 87 15.61 5.13 -24.94
C THR A 87 16.74 4.26 -25.51
N GLY A 88 16.85 3.00 -25.08
CA GLY A 88 17.84 2.02 -25.54
C GLY A 88 17.28 0.94 -26.48
N ASN A 89 16.25 1.25 -27.29
CA ASN A 89 15.54 0.31 -28.20
C ASN A 89 14.71 -0.80 -27.50
N GLY A 90 14.45 -0.71 -26.19
CA GLY A 90 13.54 -1.61 -25.46
C GLY A 90 14.02 -3.06 -25.28
N GLN A 91 15.10 -3.47 -25.96
CA GLN A 91 15.61 -4.85 -25.95
C GLN A 91 16.20 -5.29 -24.60
N ALA A 92 16.50 -4.34 -23.71
CA ALA A 92 17.08 -4.60 -22.40
C ALA A 92 16.07 -4.51 -21.24
N TYR A 93 14.76 -4.40 -21.51
CA TYR A 93 13.74 -4.27 -20.47
C TYR A 93 13.85 -5.35 -19.38
N ASP A 94 13.95 -6.62 -19.75
CA ASP A 94 14.03 -7.72 -18.76
C ASP A 94 15.30 -7.61 -17.91
N ALA A 95 16.42 -7.23 -18.53
CA ALA A 95 17.70 -7.06 -17.85
C ALA A 95 17.75 -5.82 -16.95
N GLN A 96 17.04 -4.75 -17.31
CA GLN A 96 17.10 -3.46 -16.62
C GLN A 96 15.99 -3.31 -15.57
N CYS A 97 14.77 -3.75 -15.89
CA CYS A 97 13.55 -3.47 -15.11
C CYS A 97 12.89 -4.72 -14.54
N GLY A 98 13.21 -5.92 -15.07
CA GLY A 98 12.60 -7.17 -14.64
C GLY A 98 12.79 -7.45 -13.14
N LYS A 99 13.96 -7.17 -12.58
CA LYS A 99 14.21 -7.36 -11.13
C LYS A 99 13.34 -6.44 -10.27
N LEU A 100 13.30 -5.16 -10.60
CA LEU A 100 12.47 -4.16 -9.90
C LEU A 100 10.99 -4.54 -9.97
N TRP A 101 10.55 -5.05 -11.11
CA TRP A 101 9.20 -5.57 -11.28
C TRP A 101 8.87 -6.73 -10.34
N GLN A 102 9.77 -7.71 -10.26
CA GLN A 102 9.59 -8.86 -9.36
C GLN A 102 9.51 -8.44 -7.90
N GLU A 103 10.34 -7.46 -7.49
CA GLU A 103 10.30 -6.92 -6.13
C GLU A 103 8.96 -6.25 -5.83
N ILE A 104 8.42 -5.45 -6.75
CA ILE A 104 7.10 -4.83 -6.61
C ILE A 104 6.01 -5.89 -6.44
N ARG A 105 5.98 -6.92 -7.30
CA ARG A 105 4.97 -7.98 -7.21
C ARG A 105 5.10 -8.82 -5.95
N SER A 106 6.32 -9.19 -5.57
CA SER A 106 6.56 -10.01 -4.37
C SER A 106 6.05 -9.32 -3.10
N ASN A 107 6.32 -8.02 -2.97
CA ASN A 107 5.81 -7.24 -1.85
C ASN A 107 4.27 -7.13 -1.87
N ASN A 108 3.68 -6.89 -3.04
CA ASN A 108 2.23 -6.75 -3.16
C ASN A 108 1.47 -8.07 -2.97
N ALA A 109 2.06 -9.21 -3.35
CA ALA A 109 1.53 -10.55 -3.09
C ALA A 109 1.57 -10.91 -1.59
N SER A 110 2.62 -10.49 -0.88
CA SER A 110 2.73 -10.70 0.57
C SER A 110 1.69 -9.90 1.38
N SER A 111 1.33 -8.70 0.89
CA SER A 111 0.28 -7.88 1.50
C SER A 111 -1.15 -8.40 1.24
N SER A 112 -1.38 -9.16 0.16
CA SER A 112 -2.71 -9.77 -0.10
C SER A 112 -2.94 -11.09 0.65
N ASN A 113 -1.88 -11.76 1.11
CA ASN A 113 -2.00 -13.04 1.84
C ASN A 113 -2.13 -12.88 3.35
N SER A 114 -2.11 -11.65 3.88
CA SER A 114 -2.22 -11.40 5.33
C SER A 114 -3.65 -11.51 5.88
N THR A 115 -4.65 -11.83 5.05
CA THR A 115 -6.06 -12.02 5.46
C THR A 115 -6.46 -13.49 5.57
N SER A 116 -5.52 -14.43 5.50
CA SER A 116 -5.82 -15.87 5.63
C SER A 116 -4.81 -16.58 6.52
N SER A 117 -4.78 -16.25 7.82
CA SER A 117 -4.31 -17.16 8.87
C SER A 117 -4.74 -16.67 10.26
N ASN A 118 -5.65 -17.45 10.86
CA ASN A 118 -6.15 -17.51 12.23
C ASN A 118 -7.06 -16.38 12.74
#